data_AF-A0A7J8ZJL6-F1
#
_entry.id   AF-A0A7J8ZJL6-F1
#
_cell.length_a   1.000
_cell.length_b   1.000
_cell.length_c   1.000
_cell.angle_alpha   90.00
_cell.angle_beta   90.00
_cell.angle_gamma   90.00
#
_symmetry.space_group_name_H-M   'P 1'
#
loop_
_entity.id
_entity.type
_entity.pdbx_description
1 polymer ?
#
loop_
_entity_poly.entity_id
_entity_poly.type
_entity_poly.pdbx_seq_one_letter_code
_entity_poly.pdbx_strand_id
1 'polypeptide(L)'
;MLEACELNSVSEEDYLELGRAGLGSCLLGGLPDWLVAYSARVVRFINFERTKLPEQILRHNLEEKRKYCIDISLDAERNDAEIQAEGVYNQRLQNLAITLDKVIPPSLNDIPEVRYVMRCVFGDPKKAPPPIERLSPEEAVSFLWKGEGSLVEELLQSMAPHVEDETLNDLRSKIQVHDPSWSDNILKELQKSLLWLRDEVRNLPCTYKCRHDAAADLIHIYAYTKCFIRVREYKAVTSPPVYISPLDLSPKYSDKFTGLQEYCKTYGENYCLGQLVFWYNQTSVDPDSSLFRSSRGCLSLPDIGCFYSKVQKPSRHRVYGPKTVKFMLLWM
;
A
#
# COMPACT_ATOMS: atom_id res chain seq x y z
N MET A 1 -10.45 -4.74 -2.05
CA MET A 1 -10.61 -3.60 -1.11
C MET A 1 -10.26 -2.28 -1.79
N LEU A 2 -9.05 -2.11 -2.31
CA LEU A 2 -8.61 -0.84 -2.93
C LEU A 2 -9.32 -0.45 -4.24
N GLU A 3 -9.95 -1.38 -4.95
CA GLU A 3 -10.81 -1.05 -6.10
C GLU A 3 -12.05 -0.20 -5.70
N ALA A 4 -12.51 -0.25 -4.44
CA ALA A 4 -13.51 0.73 -3.97
C ALA A 4 -12.93 2.14 -3.88
N CYS A 5 -11.61 2.27 -3.76
CA CYS A 5 -10.91 3.56 -3.79
C CYS A 5 -10.61 3.99 -5.24
N GLU A 6 -11.16 3.33 -6.25
CA GLU A 6 -11.17 3.75 -7.66
C GLU A 6 -12.57 4.24 -8.07
N LEU A 7 -13.62 3.58 -7.58
CA LEU A 7 -15.01 3.86 -7.92
C LEU A 7 -15.68 4.74 -6.86
N ASN A 8 -16.17 5.92 -7.24
CA ASN A 8 -16.97 6.77 -6.36
C ASN A 8 -18.46 6.39 -6.41
N SER A 9 -18.77 5.13 -6.13
CA SER A 9 -20.13 4.61 -6.08
C SER A 9 -20.29 3.55 -5.00
N VAL A 10 -21.48 3.48 -4.42
CA VAL A 10 -21.87 2.54 -3.38
C VAL A 10 -23.18 1.86 -3.78
N SER A 11 -23.28 0.56 -3.59
CA SER A 11 -24.47 -0.22 -3.90
C SER A 11 -25.41 -0.37 -2.70
N GLU A 12 -26.67 -0.71 -2.92
CA GLU A 12 -27.61 -1.05 -1.84
C GLU A 12 -27.12 -2.24 -1.01
N GLU A 13 -26.51 -3.24 -1.66
CA GLU A 13 -25.93 -4.41 -1.00
C GLU A 13 -24.82 -4.02 -0.01
N ASP A 14 -24.00 -3.02 -0.36
CA ASP A 14 -22.96 -2.49 0.54
C ASP A 14 -23.58 -1.90 1.82
N TYR A 15 -24.69 -1.17 1.71
CA TYR A 15 -25.40 -0.65 2.88
C TYR A 15 -26.02 -1.75 3.74
N LEU A 16 -26.57 -2.80 3.12
CA LEU A 16 -27.13 -3.94 3.85
C LEU A 16 -26.05 -4.68 4.65
N GLU A 17 -24.88 -4.91 4.08
CA GLU A 17 -23.77 -5.57 4.76
C GLU A 17 -23.21 -4.74 5.92
N LEU A 18 -23.03 -3.43 5.69
CA LEU A 18 -22.62 -2.50 6.74
C LEU A 18 -23.64 -2.48 7.89
N GLY A 19 -24.93 -2.45 7.57
CA GLY A 19 -26.02 -2.52 8.56
C GLY A 19 -26.00 -3.81 9.38
N ARG A 20 -25.78 -4.96 8.74
CA ARG A 20 -25.63 -6.27 9.44
C ARG A 20 -24.42 -6.30 10.38
N ALA A 21 -23.36 -5.57 10.06
CA ALA A 21 -22.17 -5.42 10.91
C ALA A 21 -22.31 -4.33 11.99
N GLY A 22 -23.47 -3.69 12.10
CA GLY A 22 -23.72 -2.63 13.09
C GLY A 22 -23.14 -1.26 12.72
N LEU A 23 -22.70 -1.06 11.48
CA LEU A 23 -22.16 0.22 11.00
C LEU A 23 -23.28 1.07 10.40
N GLY A 24 -23.81 1.99 11.20
CA GLY A 24 -24.96 2.83 10.85
C GLY A 24 -24.61 4.24 10.36
N SER A 25 -25.64 5.10 10.27
CA SER A 25 -25.53 6.48 9.80
C SER A 25 -24.65 7.39 10.67
N CYS A 26 -24.45 7.06 11.96
CA CYS A 26 -23.51 7.77 12.82
C CYS A 26 -22.07 7.71 12.26
N LEU A 27 -21.68 6.53 11.79
CA LEU A 27 -20.36 6.27 11.23
C LEU A 27 -20.27 6.67 9.76
N LEU A 28 -21.27 6.33 8.96
CA LEU A 28 -21.22 6.45 7.51
C LEU A 28 -21.69 7.82 7.01
N GLY A 29 -22.42 8.57 7.84
CA GLY A 29 -23.01 9.86 7.49
C GLY A 29 -21.97 10.90 7.08
N GLY A 30 -22.12 11.44 5.88
CA GLY A 30 -21.25 12.50 5.36
C GLY A 30 -19.92 12.03 4.80
N LEU A 31 -19.65 10.71 4.76
CA LEU A 31 -18.49 10.17 4.06
C LEU A 31 -18.71 10.16 2.53
N PRO A 32 -17.63 10.21 1.73
CA PRO A 32 -17.73 10.01 0.29
C PRO A 32 -18.07 8.55 -0.04
N ASP A 33 -18.74 8.34 -1.18
CA ASP A 33 -19.29 7.04 -1.57
C ASP A 33 -18.20 5.97 -1.69
N TRP A 34 -17.03 6.32 -2.24
CA TRP A 34 -15.88 5.41 -2.34
C TRP A 34 -15.43 4.87 -0.97
N LEU A 35 -15.54 5.68 0.09
CA LEU A 35 -15.12 5.28 1.44
C LEU A 35 -16.16 4.37 2.09
N VAL A 36 -17.45 4.60 1.82
CA VAL A 36 -18.53 3.70 2.22
C VAL A 36 -18.37 2.35 1.52
N ALA A 37 -18.13 2.35 0.22
CA ALA A 37 -17.87 1.13 -0.56
C ALA A 37 -16.61 0.39 -0.09
N TYR A 38 -15.54 1.12 0.26
CA TYR A 38 -14.34 0.52 0.85
C TYR A 38 -14.69 -0.20 2.15
N SER A 39 -15.46 0.46 3.02
CA SER A 39 -15.88 -0.07 4.33
C SER A 39 -16.67 -1.36 4.18
N ALA A 40 -17.62 -1.41 3.24
CA ALA A 40 -18.41 -2.61 2.97
C ALA A 40 -17.52 -3.78 2.52
N ARG A 41 -16.56 -3.53 1.62
CA ARG A 41 -15.60 -4.56 1.18
C ARG A 41 -14.69 -5.04 2.31
N VAL A 42 -14.31 -4.18 3.25
CA VAL A 42 -13.58 -4.58 4.46
C VAL A 42 -14.47 -5.44 5.36
N VAL A 43 -15.74 -5.07 5.56
CA VAL A 43 -16.70 -5.88 6.33
C VAL A 43 -16.91 -7.26 5.70
N ARG A 44 -17.01 -7.36 4.37
CA ARG A 44 -17.04 -8.67 3.67
C ARG A 44 -15.82 -9.51 4.01
N PHE A 45 -14.63 -8.91 3.98
CA PHE A 45 -13.39 -9.59 4.34
C PHE A 45 -13.39 -10.03 5.82
N ILE A 46 -13.79 -9.16 6.74
CA ILE A 46 -13.89 -9.47 8.17
C ILE A 46 -14.88 -10.63 8.41
N ASN A 47 -16.02 -10.63 7.73
CA ASN A 47 -16.99 -11.73 7.80
C ASN A 47 -16.41 -13.03 7.24
N PHE A 48 -15.69 -12.97 6.13
CA PHE A 48 -14.97 -14.12 5.58
C PHE A 48 -13.92 -14.66 6.58
N GLU A 49 -13.10 -13.77 7.16
CA GLU A 49 -12.11 -14.11 8.19
C GLU A 49 -12.80 -14.82 9.38
N ARG A 50 -13.92 -14.29 9.89
CA ARG A 50 -14.71 -14.90 10.96
C ARG A 50 -15.11 -16.35 10.67
N THR A 51 -15.44 -16.67 9.42
CA THR A 51 -15.84 -18.05 9.04
C THR A 51 -14.67 -19.02 8.87
N LYS A 52 -13.48 -18.53 8.53
CA LYS A 52 -12.32 -19.37 8.19
C LYS A 52 -11.28 -19.46 9.31
N LEU A 53 -11.19 -18.42 10.13
CA LEU A 53 -10.19 -18.30 11.19
C LEU A 53 -10.31 -19.37 12.29
N PRO A 54 -11.51 -19.79 12.77
CA PRO A 54 -11.61 -20.81 13.82
C PRO A 54 -10.90 -22.11 13.45
N GLU A 55 -11.06 -22.57 12.21
CA GLU A 55 -10.43 -23.81 11.74
C GLU A 55 -8.90 -23.71 11.71
N GLN A 56 -8.37 -22.55 11.31
CA GLN A 56 -6.92 -22.32 11.27
C GLN A 56 -6.32 -22.21 12.68
N ILE A 57 -7.01 -21.53 13.60
CA ILE A 57 -6.60 -21.46 15.02
C ILE A 57 -6.60 -22.85 15.64
N LEU A 58 -7.67 -23.63 15.42
CA LEU A 58 -7.78 -24.99 15.93
C LEU A 58 -6.62 -25.85 15.42
N ARG A 59 -6.36 -25.83 14.11
CA ARG A 59 -5.26 -26.58 13.50
C ARG A 59 -3.92 -26.20 14.12
N HIS A 60 -3.63 -24.90 14.23
CA HIS A 60 -2.39 -24.41 14.83
C HIS A 60 -2.25 -24.85 16.30
N ASN A 61 -3.30 -24.71 17.10
CA ASN A 61 -3.28 -25.08 18.52
C ASN A 61 -3.06 -26.58 18.72
N LEU A 62 -3.68 -27.43 17.88
CA LEU A 62 -3.47 -28.87 17.91
C LEU A 62 -2.04 -29.25 17.50
N GLU A 63 -1.48 -28.61 16.49
CA GLU A 63 -0.09 -28.81 16.05
C GLU A 63 0.90 -28.41 17.16
N GLU A 64 0.68 -27.29 17.85
CA GLU A 64 1.52 -26.85 18.97
C GLU A 64 1.40 -27.78 20.19
N LYS A 65 0.18 -28.12 20.62
CA LYS A 65 -0.02 -28.98 21.81
C LYS A 65 0.49 -30.41 21.62
N ARG A 66 0.43 -30.94 20.39
CA ARG A 66 1.04 -32.24 20.04
C ARG A 66 2.56 -32.27 20.25
N LYS A 67 3.27 -31.15 20.07
CA LYS A 67 4.72 -31.07 20.31
C LYS A 67 5.08 -31.30 21.78
N TYR A 68 4.16 -31.00 22.70
CA TYR A 68 4.38 -31.08 24.15
C TYR A 68 3.67 -32.26 24.81
N CYS A 69 3.12 -33.21 24.04
CA CYS A 69 2.39 -34.39 24.54
C CYS A 69 1.30 -34.05 25.58
N ILE A 70 0.61 -32.91 25.40
CA ILE A 70 -0.50 -32.49 26.27
C ILE A 70 -1.75 -33.31 25.90
N ASP A 71 -2.56 -33.68 26.89
CA ASP A 71 -3.87 -34.30 26.65
C ASP A 71 -4.84 -33.28 26.03
N ILE A 72 -5.49 -33.62 24.92
CA ILE A 72 -6.24 -32.68 24.08
C ILE A 72 -7.73 -33.03 24.12
N SER A 73 -8.52 -32.15 24.72
CA SER A 73 -9.97 -32.16 24.54
C SER A 73 -10.34 -31.41 23.26
N LEU A 74 -10.73 -32.14 22.21
CA LEU A 74 -11.05 -31.55 20.90
C LEU A 74 -12.21 -30.53 20.97
N ASP A 75 -13.22 -30.80 21.80
CA ASP A 75 -14.38 -29.90 21.94
C ASP A 75 -13.99 -28.59 22.65
N ALA A 76 -13.11 -28.66 23.65
CA ALA A 76 -12.60 -27.47 24.32
C ALA A 76 -11.74 -26.61 23.38
N GLU A 77 -10.82 -27.22 22.62
CA GLU A 77 -9.99 -26.49 21.65
C GLU A 77 -10.83 -25.82 20.55
N ARG A 78 -11.90 -26.48 20.11
CA ARG A 78 -12.80 -25.92 19.10
C ARG A 78 -13.53 -24.69 19.64
N ASN A 79 -14.08 -24.78 20.86
CA ASN A 79 -14.74 -23.65 21.50
C ASN A 79 -13.77 -22.48 21.71
N ASP A 80 -12.56 -22.75 22.20
CA ASP A 80 -11.53 -21.72 22.38
C ASP A 80 -11.16 -21.04 21.06
N ALA A 81 -11.05 -21.80 19.96
CA ALA A 81 -10.76 -21.25 18.64
C ALA A 81 -11.91 -20.37 18.11
N GLU A 82 -13.16 -20.76 18.35
CA GLU A 82 -14.35 -19.97 18.01
C GLU A 82 -14.37 -18.65 18.81
N ILE A 83 -14.11 -18.69 20.12
CA ILE A 83 -14.03 -17.51 20.99
C ILE A 83 -12.90 -16.56 20.54
N GLN A 84 -11.71 -17.10 20.23
CA GLN A 84 -10.60 -16.30 19.76
C GLN A 84 -10.90 -15.62 18.42
N ALA A 85 -11.51 -16.34 17.48
CA ALA A 85 -11.91 -15.79 16.19
C ALA A 85 -12.97 -14.69 16.33
N GLU A 86 -13.92 -14.85 17.26
CA GLU A 86 -14.91 -13.82 17.58
C GLU A 86 -14.26 -12.58 18.22
N GLY A 87 -13.24 -12.78 19.07
CA GLY A 87 -12.42 -11.68 19.59
C GLY A 87 -11.72 -10.89 18.48
N VAL A 88 -11.12 -11.59 17.50
CA VAL A 88 -10.51 -10.95 16.33
C VAL A 88 -11.56 -10.20 15.51
N TYR A 89 -12.71 -10.80 15.22
CA TYR A 89 -13.81 -10.15 14.50
C TYR A 89 -14.21 -8.81 15.12
N ASN A 90 -14.45 -8.79 16.43
CA ASN A 90 -14.83 -7.58 17.17
C ASN A 90 -13.73 -6.52 17.13
N GLN A 91 -12.46 -6.93 17.30
CA GLN A 91 -11.33 -6.00 17.20
C GLN A 91 -11.19 -5.40 15.79
N ARG A 92 -11.42 -6.19 14.74
CA ARG A 92 -11.37 -5.71 13.34
C ARG A 92 -12.44 -4.66 13.07
N LEU A 93 -13.68 -4.91 13.52
CA LEU A 93 -14.77 -3.94 13.37
C LEU A 93 -14.48 -2.64 14.13
N GLN A 94 -13.95 -2.75 15.35
CA GLN A 94 -13.53 -1.57 16.12
C GLN A 94 -12.43 -0.79 15.39
N ASN A 95 -11.42 -1.47 14.85
CA ASN A 95 -10.34 -0.82 14.10
C ASN A 95 -10.86 -0.14 12.82
N LEU A 96 -11.80 -0.76 12.11
CA LEU A 96 -12.47 -0.13 10.97
C LEU A 96 -13.27 1.10 11.42
N ALA A 97 -14.03 1.00 12.52
CA ALA A 97 -14.75 2.13 13.09
C ALA A 97 -13.80 3.26 13.50
N ILE A 98 -12.62 2.99 14.05
CA ILE A 98 -11.61 4.02 14.37
C ILE A 98 -11.03 4.66 13.08
N THR A 99 -10.90 3.87 12.02
CA THR A 99 -10.40 4.35 10.71
C THR A 99 -11.41 5.29 10.04
N LEU A 100 -12.71 4.98 10.16
CA LEU A 100 -13.83 5.72 9.55
C LEU A 100 -14.37 6.85 10.44
N ASP A 101 -14.63 6.53 11.72
CA ASP A 101 -15.19 7.44 12.71
C ASP A 101 -14.11 8.28 13.33
N LYS A 102 -13.90 9.38 12.63
CA LYS A 102 -13.17 10.48 13.20
C LYS A 102 -14.03 11.76 13.09
N VAL A 103 -15.21 11.71 13.73
CA VAL A 103 -16.18 12.82 13.90
C VAL A 103 -15.94 13.50 15.23
N ILE A 104 -15.88 14.82 15.17
CA ILE A 104 -15.80 15.76 16.30
C ILE A 104 -17.14 15.81 17.06
N PRO A 105 -17.13 15.69 18.39
CA PRO A 105 -17.94 16.51 19.29
C PRO A 105 -17.08 17.57 20.02
N PRO A 106 -17.69 18.65 20.53
CA PRO A 106 -17.04 19.95 20.74
C PRO A 106 -16.26 20.11 22.05
N SER A 107 -15.84 19.04 22.72
CA SER A 107 -15.05 19.19 23.95
C SER A 107 -14.10 18.01 24.19
N LEU A 108 -12.81 18.35 24.19
CA LEU A 108 -11.70 17.70 24.89
C LEU A 108 -11.53 16.18 24.73
N ASN A 109 -10.36 15.83 24.15
CA ASN A 109 -9.66 14.55 24.25
C ASN A 109 -10.34 13.33 23.59
N ASP A 110 -10.18 13.22 22.26
CA ASP A 110 -9.66 12.01 21.57
C ASP A 110 -9.57 12.30 20.05
N ILE A 111 -8.37 12.15 19.48
CA ILE A 111 -7.96 12.73 18.18
C ILE A 111 -8.60 11.98 16.99
N PRO A 112 -9.33 12.68 16.08
CA PRO A 112 -9.81 12.14 14.82
C PRO A 112 -9.11 12.69 13.54
N GLU A 113 -9.00 11.94 12.43
CA GLU A 113 -7.94 12.04 11.41
C GLU A 113 -8.47 11.86 9.96
N VAL A 114 -9.14 10.77 9.54
CA VAL A 114 -9.52 10.64 8.10
C VAL A 114 -10.66 11.57 7.68
N ARG A 115 -11.84 11.49 8.32
CA ARG A 115 -12.96 12.43 8.07
C ARG A 115 -12.56 13.87 8.37
N TYR A 116 -11.71 14.05 9.38
CA TYR A 116 -11.12 15.34 9.74
C TYR A 116 -10.24 15.92 8.63
N VAL A 117 -9.26 15.15 8.12
CA VAL A 117 -8.39 15.55 7.01
C VAL A 117 -9.23 15.86 5.78
N MET A 118 -10.20 15.02 5.43
CA MET A 118 -11.11 15.29 4.30
C MET A 118 -11.88 16.59 4.48
N ARG A 119 -12.40 16.86 5.69
CA ARG A 119 -13.08 18.14 5.99
C ARG A 119 -12.12 19.33 5.90
N CYS A 120 -10.89 19.19 6.38
CA CYS A 120 -9.90 20.27 6.34
C CYS A 120 -9.41 20.58 4.92
N VAL A 121 -9.25 19.55 4.09
CA VAL A 121 -8.76 19.69 2.71
C VAL A 121 -9.88 20.12 1.76
N PHE A 122 -11.08 19.54 1.88
CA PHE A 122 -12.16 19.68 0.88
C PHE A 122 -13.37 20.47 1.39
N GLY A 123 -13.42 20.83 2.69
CA GLY A 123 -14.57 21.46 3.35
C GLY A 123 -15.72 20.46 3.58
N ASP A 124 -16.25 19.89 2.51
CA ASP A 124 -17.25 18.83 2.52
C ASP A 124 -16.59 17.48 2.20
N PRO A 125 -16.50 16.53 3.15
CA PRO A 125 -15.89 15.23 2.91
C PRO A 125 -16.53 14.43 1.77
N LYS A 126 -17.81 14.67 1.44
CA LYS A 126 -18.46 14.01 0.30
C LYS A 126 -17.84 14.38 -1.05
N LYS A 127 -17.16 15.53 -1.12
CA LYS A 127 -16.47 16.00 -2.32
C LYS A 127 -15.04 15.49 -2.43
N ALA A 128 -14.54 14.76 -1.43
CA ALA A 128 -13.20 14.20 -1.45
C ALA A 128 -13.11 13.11 -2.54
N PRO A 129 -12.27 13.28 -3.57
CA PRO A 129 -12.09 12.27 -4.61
C PRO A 129 -11.39 11.02 -4.03
N PRO A 130 -11.52 9.84 -4.65
CA PRO A 130 -10.80 8.66 -4.20
C PRO A 130 -9.27 8.86 -4.19
N PRO A 131 -8.53 8.24 -3.24
CA PRO A 131 -7.07 8.41 -3.12
C PRO A 131 -6.27 7.58 -4.15
N ILE A 132 -6.94 6.72 -4.91
CA ILE A 132 -6.33 5.92 -5.98
C ILE A 132 -7.05 6.26 -7.28
N GLU A 133 -6.27 6.49 -8.32
CA GLU A 133 -6.78 6.78 -9.66
C GLU A 133 -6.22 5.76 -10.63
N ARG A 134 -7.10 5.16 -11.43
CA ARG A 134 -6.65 4.29 -12.53
C ARG A 134 -6.20 5.14 -13.69
N LEU A 135 -5.02 4.84 -14.22
CA LEU A 135 -4.49 5.52 -15.39
C LEU A 135 -5.32 5.19 -16.62
N SER A 136 -5.60 6.21 -17.44
CA SER A 136 -6.12 6.00 -18.77
C SER A 136 -5.09 5.26 -19.66
N PRO A 137 -5.50 4.68 -20.80
CA PRO A 137 -4.56 4.09 -21.74
C PRO A 137 -3.44 5.05 -22.16
N GLU A 138 -3.76 6.33 -22.37
CA GLU A 138 -2.81 7.38 -22.77
C GLU A 138 -1.86 7.73 -21.62
N GLU A 139 -2.38 7.85 -20.39
CA GLU A 139 -1.56 8.06 -19.20
C GLU A 139 -0.62 6.87 -18.93
N ALA A 140 -1.08 5.64 -19.17
CA ALA A 140 -0.26 4.44 -19.04
C ALA A 140 0.89 4.43 -20.07
N VAL A 141 0.63 4.85 -21.31
CA VAL A 141 1.69 5.02 -22.33
C VAL A 141 2.67 6.11 -21.92
N SER A 142 2.20 7.23 -21.38
CA SER A 142 3.07 8.28 -20.85
C SER A 142 3.95 7.72 -19.72
N PHE A 143 3.36 7.06 -18.74
CA PHE A 143 4.08 6.51 -17.59
C PHE A 143 5.09 5.41 -17.96
N LEU A 144 4.79 4.55 -18.94
CA LEU A 144 5.66 3.43 -19.27
C LEU A 144 6.62 3.70 -20.45
N TRP A 145 6.24 4.51 -21.43
CA TRP A 145 6.95 4.60 -22.72
C TRP A 145 7.54 5.97 -23.06
N LYS A 146 6.84 7.09 -22.77
CA LYS A 146 7.20 8.41 -23.35
C LYS A 146 7.26 9.61 -22.41
N GLY A 147 6.76 9.49 -21.19
CA GLY A 147 6.76 10.56 -20.21
C GLY A 147 8.13 10.78 -19.59
N GLU A 148 8.31 11.97 -19.01
CA GLU A 148 9.45 12.24 -18.12
C GLU A 148 9.38 11.28 -16.92
N GLY A 149 10.49 10.61 -16.63
CA GLY A 149 10.55 9.56 -15.60
C GLY A 149 9.79 8.30 -15.99
N SER A 150 9.53 8.06 -17.28
CA SER A 150 8.89 6.82 -17.71
C SER A 150 9.81 5.62 -17.55
N LEU A 151 9.23 4.42 -17.44
CA LEU A 151 9.98 3.17 -17.33
C LEU A 151 11.05 3.02 -18.42
N VAL A 152 10.70 3.35 -19.66
CA VAL A 152 11.62 3.29 -20.81
C VAL A 152 12.73 4.33 -20.71
N GLU A 153 12.42 5.56 -20.26
CA GLU A 153 13.42 6.58 -20.05
C GLU A 153 14.42 6.17 -18.96
N GLU A 154 13.91 5.73 -17.80
CA GLU A 154 14.73 5.26 -16.68
C GLU A 154 15.62 4.08 -17.07
N LEU A 155 15.10 3.15 -17.86
CA LEU A 155 15.86 2.04 -18.43
C LEU A 155 17.03 2.56 -19.28
N LEU A 156 16.75 3.44 -20.24
CA LEU A 156 17.78 3.98 -21.14
C LEU A 156 18.84 4.79 -20.37
N GLN A 157 18.43 5.60 -19.40
CA GLN A 157 19.35 6.35 -18.54
C GLN A 157 20.21 5.41 -17.69
N SER A 158 19.62 4.33 -17.16
CA SER A 158 20.32 3.34 -16.34
C SER A 158 21.29 2.48 -17.15
N MET A 159 20.96 2.19 -18.41
CA MET A 159 21.80 1.42 -19.34
C MET A 159 22.96 2.23 -19.91
N ALA A 160 22.80 3.54 -20.09
CA ALA A 160 23.77 4.38 -20.78
C ALA A 160 25.24 4.24 -20.29
N PRO A 161 25.54 4.09 -18.99
CA PRO A 161 26.92 3.90 -18.55
C PRO A 161 27.52 2.51 -18.80
N HIS A 162 26.70 1.54 -19.22
CA HIS A 162 27.07 0.12 -19.29
C HIS A 162 26.98 -0.47 -20.69
N VAL A 163 26.43 0.26 -21.65
CA VAL A 163 26.19 -0.17 -23.04
C VAL A 163 26.86 0.82 -23.99
N GLU A 164 27.38 0.33 -25.11
CA GLU A 164 27.99 1.17 -26.15
C GLU A 164 26.96 2.15 -26.75
N ASP A 165 27.38 3.39 -27.01
CA ASP A 165 26.49 4.45 -27.51
C ASP A 165 25.80 4.09 -28.82
N GLU A 166 26.47 3.36 -29.72
CA GLU A 166 25.88 2.89 -30.98
C GLU A 166 24.70 1.95 -30.73
N THR A 167 24.86 0.99 -29.82
CA THR A 167 23.80 0.03 -29.45
C THR A 167 22.66 0.74 -28.74
N LEU A 168 22.96 1.70 -27.86
CA LEU A 168 21.95 2.49 -27.17
C LEU A 168 21.14 3.38 -28.13
N ASN A 169 21.80 3.98 -29.13
CA ASN A 169 21.15 4.80 -30.14
C ASN A 169 20.30 3.97 -31.10
N ASP A 170 20.76 2.76 -31.49
CA ASP A 170 19.93 1.80 -32.23
C ASP A 170 18.66 1.45 -31.44
N LEU A 171 18.80 1.09 -30.16
CA LEU A 171 17.66 0.77 -29.29
C LEU A 171 16.68 1.94 -29.17
N ARG A 172 17.18 3.18 -28.98
CA ARG A 172 16.35 4.39 -28.96
C ARG A 172 15.56 4.57 -30.26
N SER A 173 16.19 4.36 -31.40
CA SER A 173 15.52 4.48 -32.70
C SER A 173 14.40 3.45 -32.85
N LYS A 174 14.65 2.20 -32.45
CA LYS A 174 13.65 1.13 -32.47
C LYS A 174 12.49 1.42 -31.51
N ILE A 175 12.77 1.89 -30.29
CA ILE A 175 11.73 2.28 -29.31
C ILE A 175 10.78 3.34 -29.88
N GLN A 176 11.28 4.30 -30.66
CA GLN A 176 10.45 5.31 -31.31
C GLN A 176 9.51 4.71 -32.36
N VAL A 177 9.98 3.70 -33.11
CA VAL A 177 9.16 2.98 -34.10
C VAL A 177 8.07 2.14 -33.43
N HIS A 178 8.33 1.61 -32.24
CA HIS A 178 7.39 0.79 -31.46
C HIS A 178 6.45 1.60 -30.54
N ASP A 179 6.23 2.88 -30.84
CA ASP A 179 5.32 3.73 -30.07
C ASP A 179 3.84 3.26 -30.15
N PRO A 180 3.19 2.95 -29.02
CA PRO A 180 1.81 2.48 -28.99
C PRO A 180 0.76 3.59 -29.12
N SER A 181 1.14 4.87 -29.12
CA SER A 181 0.24 6.02 -29.01
C SER A 181 -0.79 6.18 -30.15
N TRP A 182 -0.54 5.59 -31.32
CA TRP A 182 -1.34 5.79 -32.53
C TRP A 182 -2.27 4.60 -32.86
N SER A 183 -2.43 3.67 -31.92
CA SER A 183 -3.24 2.46 -32.12
C SER A 183 -4.69 2.62 -31.68
N ASP A 184 -5.61 1.98 -32.40
CA ASP A 184 -7.02 1.83 -31.99
C ASP A 184 -7.17 1.06 -30.66
N ASN A 185 -6.20 0.20 -30.32
CA ASN A 185 -6.15 -0.50 -29.04
C ASN A 185 -4.80 -0.25 -28.35
N ILE A 186 -4.71 0.93 -27.75
CA ILE A 186 -3.51 1.44 -27.07
C ILE A 186 -2.94 0.44 -26.07
N LEU A 187 -3.77 -0.15 -25.20
CA LEU A 187 -3.28 -1.07 -24.16
C LEU A 187 -2.70 -2.38 -24.73
N LYS A 188 -3.32 -2.91 -25.79
CA LYS A 188 -2.83 -4.14 -26.43
C LYS A 188 -1.53 -3.89 -27.19
N GLU A 189 -1.40 -2.75 -27.86
CA GLU A 189 -0.13 -2.38 -28.50
C GLU A 189 0.94 -2.04 -27.47
N LEU A 190 0.61 -1.34 -26.39
CA LEU A 190 1.54 -1.11 -25.28
C LEU A 190 2.08 -2.42 -24.71
N GLN A 191 1.21 -3.42 -24.49
CA GLN A 191 1.64 -4.75 -24.09
C GLN A 191 2.61 -5.38 -25.11
N LYS A 192 2.30 -5.33 -26.41
CA LYS A 192 3.18 -5.86 -27.45
C LYS A 192 4.54 -5.13 -27.50
N SER A 193 4.52 -3.80 -27.40
CA SER A 193 5.74 -2.97 -27.36
C SER A 193 6.60 -3.29 -26.15
N LEU A 194 6.00 -3.52 -24.97
CA LEU A 194 6.72 -3.95 -23.78
C LEU A 194 7.29 -5.37 -23.93
N LEU A 195 6.56 -6.31 -24.54
CA LEU A 195 7.06 -7.66 -24.80
C LEU A 195 8.22 -7.67 -25.81
N TRP A 196 8.13 -6.82 -26.85
CA TRP A 196 9.23 -6.60 -27.78
C TRP A 196 10.45 -5.99 -27.07
N LEU A 197 10.24 -4.95 -26.25
CA LEU A 197 11.33 -4.31 -25.50
C LEU A 197 12.01 -5.30 -24.54
N ARG A 198 11.22 -6.14 -23.86
CA ARG A 198 11.74 -7.24 -23.04
C ARG A 198 12.69 -8.12 -23.85
N ASP A 199 12.29 -8.52 -25.06
CA ASP A 199 13.09 -9.43 -25.89
C ASP A 199 14.38 -8.77 -26.37
N GLU A 200 14.33 -7.51 -26.81
CA GLU A 200 15.54 -6.75 -27.18
C GLU A 200 16.49 -6.60 -25.98
N VAL A 201 15.97 -6.19 -24.81
CA VAL A 201 16.79 -6.03 -23.60
C VAL A 201 17.39 -7.36 -23.16
N ARG A 202 16.63 -8.46 -23.23
CA ARG A 202 17.11 -9.80 -22.83
C ARG A 202 18.26 -10.31 -23.70
N ASN A 203 18.32 -9.87 -24.97
CA ASN A 203 19.37 -10.26 -25.90
C ASN A 203 20.69 -9.49 -25.68
N LEU A 204 20.70 -8.47 -24.82
CA LEU A 204 21.91 -7.71 -24.50
C LEU A 204 22.83 -8.45 -23.52
N PRO A 205 24.16 -8.29 -23.64
CA PRO A 205 25.12 -8.98 -22.79
C PRO A 205 25.04 -8.49 -21.34
N CYS A 206 24.84 -9.42 -20.40
CA CYS A 206 24.81 -9.09 -18.98
C CYS A 206 26.22 -9.07 -18.36
N THR A 207 26.42 -8.19 -17.38
CA THR A 207 27.64 -8.14 -16.55
C THR A 207 27.28 -8.11 -15.07
N TYR A 208 28.26 -8.19 -14.17
CA TYR A 208 28.02 -8.04 -12.73
C TYR A 208 27.53 -6.63 -12.34
N LYS A 209 27.67 -5.65 -13.24
CA LYS A 209 27.24 -4.26 -13.07
C LYS A 209 25.91 -3.94 -13.76
N CYS A 210 25.45 -4.84 -14.63
CA CYS A 210 24.40 -4.59 -15.60
C CYS A 210 23.58 -5.87 -15.82
N ARG A 211 22.38 -5.94 -15.23
CA ARG A 211 21.51 -7.12 -15.30
C ARG A 211 20.32 -6.87 -16.23
N HIS A 212 20.59 -6.87 -17.53
CA HIS A 212 19.55 -6.72 -18.55
C HIS A 212 18.51 -7.85 -18.49
N ASP A 213 18.93 -9.06 -18.12
CA ASP A 213 18.04 -10.20 -17.90
C ASP A 213 16.97 -9.90 -16.83
N ALA A 214 17.38 -9.37 -15.69
CA ALA A 214 16.47 -9.00 -14.61
C ALA A 214 15.59 -7.79 -14.97
N ALA A 215 16.14 -6.81 -15.70
CA ALA A 215 15.36 -5.70 -16.25
C ALA A 215 14.28 -6.18 -17.23
N ALA A 216 14.62 -7.14 -18.10
CA ALA A 216 13.66 -7.77 -19.01
C ALA A 216 12.55 -8.52 -18.25
N ASP A 217 12.90 -9.27 -17.20
CA ASP A 217 11.90 -9.95 -16.38
C ASP A 217 10.96 -8.94 -15.68
N LEU A 218 11.46 -7.78 -15.24
CA LEU A 218 10.62 -6.71 -14.72
C LEU A 218 9.68 -6.14 -15.79
N ILE A 219 10.19 -5.84 -16.99
CA ILE A 219 9.37 -5.36 -18.13
C ILE A 219 8.27 -6.37 -18.46
N HIS A 220 8.57 -7.67 -18.35
CA HIS A 220 7.57 -8.72 -18.52
C HIS A 220 6.44 -8.63 -17.49
N ILE A 221 6.76 -8.36 -16.22
CA ILE A 221 5.73 -8.13 -15.18
C ILE A 221 4.87 -6.91 -15.53
N TYR A 222 5.48 -5.80 -15.98
CA TYR A 222 4.74 -4.63 -16.47
C TYR A 222 3.83 -4.99 -17.64
N ALA A 223 4.29 -5.77 -18.62
CA ALA A 223 3.51 -6.16 -19.79
C ALA A 223 2.25 -7.00 -19.45
N TYR A 224 2.26 -7.73 -18.34
CA TYR A 224 1.12 -8.52 -17.86
C TYR A 224 0.36 -7.86 -16.71
N THR A 225 0.73 -6.64 -16.33
CA THR A 225 0.00 -5.85 -15.34
C THR A 225 -1.31 -5.35 -15.95
N LYS A 226 -2.45 -5.71 -15.34
CA LYS A 226 -3.78 -5.43 -15.89
C LYS A 226 -4.23 -3.98 -15.68
N CYS A 227 -3.82 -3.38 -14.57
CA CYS A 227 -4.26 -2.05 -14.16
C CYS A 227 -3.05 -1.28 -13.63
N PHE A 228 -2.86 -0.07 -14.14
CA PHE A 228 -1.92 0.90 -13.60
C PHE A 228 -2.69 1.92 -12.79
N ILE A 229 -2.17 2.23 -11.61
CA ILE A 229 -2.80 3.15 -10.67
C ILE A 229 -1.80 4.22 -10.25
N ARG A 230 -2.31 5.42 -10.03
CA ARG A 230 -1.61 6.55 -9.43
C ARG A 230 -2.23 6.84 -8.07
N VAL A 231 -1.39 7.13 -7.10
CA VAL A 231 -1.84 7.65 -5.80
C VAL A 231 -2.11 9.13 -5.95
N ARG A 232 -3.29 9.58 -5.50
CA ARG A 232 -3.66 10.99 -5.48
C ARG A 232 -3.24 11.59 -4.15
N GLU A 233 -2.18 12.40 -4.21
CA GLU A 233 -1.70 13.17 -3.06
C GLU A 233 -2.70 14.26 -2.69
N TYR A 234 -3.16 14.24 -1.44
CA TYR A 234 -3.99 15.31 -0.89
C TYR A 234 -3.11 16.42 -0.30
N LYS A 235 -3.72 17.58 -0.02
CA LYS A 235 -3.01 18.63 0.70
C LYS A 235 -2.71 18.19 2.14
N ALA A 236 -1.47 18.33 2.57
CA ALA A 236 -1.09 18.12 3.97
C ALA A 236 -1.86 19.07 4.90
N VAL A 237 -2.24 18.56 6.07
CA VAL A 237 -3.01 19.31 7.08
C VAL A 237 -2.27 19.26 8.41
N THR A 238 -2.25 20.38 9.13
CA THR A 238 -1.79 20.41 10.52
C THR A 238 -2.99 20.68 11.43
N SER A 239 -3.14 19.88 12.49
CA SER A 239 -4.19 20.09 13.48
C SER A 239 -3.98 21.40 14.24
N PRO A 240 -5.05 21.99 14.81
CA PRO A 240 -4.90 22.99 15.86
C PRO A 240 -3.99 22.49 16.99
N PRO A 241 -3.31 23.41 17.69
CA PRO A 241 -2.47 23.06 18.82
C PRO A 241 -3.30 22.50 19.98
N VAL A 242 -2.76 21.45 20.59
CA VAL A 242 -3.19 20.93 21.88
C VAL A 242 -2.13 21.28 22.90
N TYR A 243 -2.55 21.86 24.02
CA TYR A 243 -1.64 22.21 25.11
C TYR A 243 -1.63 21.09 26.13
N ILE A 244 -0.47 20.48 26.33
CA ILE A 244 -0.25 19.36 27.24
C ILE A 244 0.43 19.89 28.49
N SER A 245 -0.22 19.73 29.64
CA SER A 245 0.35 20.04 30.95
C SER A 245 1.27 18.90 31.42
N PRO A 246 2.32 19.19 32.21
CA PRO A 246 3.11 18.14 32.86
C PRO A 246 2.27 17.17 33.71
N LEU A 247 1.10 17.60 34.19
CA LEU A 247 0.15 16.76 34.94
C LEU A 247 -0.61 15.77 34.05
N ASP A 248 -0.72 16.03 32.75
CA ASP A 248 -1.37 15.14 31.78
C ASP A 248 -0.44 13.98 31.38
N LEU A 249 0.84 14.09 31.71
CA LEU A 249 1.87 13.11 31.40
C LEU A 249 2.12 12.19 32.62
N SER A 250 2.42 10.92 32.33
CA SER A 250 2.82 9.98 33.38
C SER A 250 4.04 10.49 34.16
N PRO A 251 4.22 10.11 35.45
CA PRO A 251 5.31 10.59 36.31
C PRO A 251 6.71 10.50 35.68
N LYS A 252 6.93 9.51 34.79
CA LYS A 252 8.17 9.29 34.02
C LYS A 252 8.57 10.46 33.10
N TYR A 253 7.66 11.37 32.79
CA TYR A 253 7.88 12.50 31.87
C TYR A 253 7.65 13.87 32.52
N SER A 254 7.19 13.90 33.78
CA SER A 254 6.86 15.13 34.51
C SER A 254 8.09 16.04 34.74
N ASP A 255 9.28 15.47 34.92
CA ASP A 255 10.52 16.24 35.12
C ASP A 255 11.12 16.84 33.84
N LYS A 256 10.59 16.51 32.65
CA LYS A 256 11.14 16.97 31.36
C LYS A 256 10.55 18.30 30.88
N PHE A 257 9.48 18.78 31.50
CA PHE A 257 8.74 19.96 31.05
C PHE A 257 8.41 20.87 32.23
N THR A 258 8.78 22.14 32.12
CA THR A 258 8.54 23.18 33.13
C THR A 258 7.31 24.04 32.84
N GLY A 259 6.54 23.74 31.78
CA GLY A 259 5.36 24.51 31.36
C GLY A 259 4.45 23.74 30.38
N LEU A 260 3.41 24.41 29.88
CA LEU A 260 2.49 23.88 28.87
C LEU A 260 3.24 23.64 27.55
N GLN A 261 3.26 22.39 27.08
CA GLN A 261 3.82 22.03 25.80
C GLN A 261 2.75 22.13 24.71
N GLU A 262 3.06 22.85 23.65
CA GLU A 262 2.22 22.89 22.44
C GLU A 262 2.52 21.66 21.56
N TYR A 263 1.47 20.92 21.20
CA TYR A 263 1.54 19.78 20.30
C TYR A 263 0.58 19.96 19.13
N CYS A 264 1.11 19.85 17.91
CA CYS A 264 0.34 19.82 16.68
C CYS A 264 0.61 18.52 15.93
N LYS A 265 -0.45 17.87 15.42
CA LYS A 265 -0.31 16.68 14.56
C LYS A 265 -0.34 17.10 13.10
N THR A 266 0.67 16.69 12.35
CA THR A 266 0.71 16.89 10.89
C THR A 266 0.28 15.61 10.18
N TYR A 267 -0.67 15.75 9.27
CA TYR A 267 -1.17 14.73 8.37
C TYR A 267 -0.54 14.98 7.00
N GLY A 268 0.28 14.03 6.54
CA GLY A 268 0.92 14.10 5.23
C GLY A 268 -0.05 13.87 4.08
N GLU A 269 0.47 13.96 2.86
CA GLU A 269 -0.32 13.98 1.62
C GLU A 269 -0.97 12.63 1.33
N ASN A 270 -0.34 11.53 1.75
CA ASN A 270 -0.84 10.17 1.56
C ASN A 270 -1.46 9.58 2.83
N TYR A 271 -1.65 10.41 3.87
CA TYR A 271 -2.15 9.99 5.17
C TYR A 271 -3.44 9.17 5.09
N CYS A 272 -4.42 9.63 4.29
CA CYS A 272 -5.70 8.94 4.12
C CYS A 272 -5.52 7.54 3.53
N LEU A 273 -4.71 7.40 2.48
CA LEU A 273 -4.42 6.10 1.88
C LEU A 273 -3.66 5.19 2.86
N GLY A 274 -2.68 5.75 3.59
CA GLY A 274 -1.96 5.05 4.64
C GLY A 274 -2.90 4.46 5.67
N GLN A 275 -3.86 5.25 6.19
CA GLN A 275 -4.84 4.76 7.14
C GLN A 275 -5.73 3.64 6.59
N LEU A 276 -6.14 3.73 5.33
CA LEU A 276 -6.93 2.67 4.68
C LEU A 276 -6.11 1.40 4.44
N VAL A 277 -4.80 1.49 4.23
CA VAL A 277 -3.94 0.31 4.11
C VAL A 277 -3.70 -0.33 5.48
N PHE A 278 -3.53 0.48 6.53
CA PHE A 278 -3.28 0.04 7.90
C PHE A 278 -4.53 -0.02 8.77
N TRP A 279 -5.72 -0.09 8.18
CA TRP A 279 -7.00 -0.14 8.91
C TRP A 279 -7.01 -1.20 10.02
N TYR A 280 -6.32 -2.32 9.81
CA TYR A 280 -6.25 -3.44 10.74
C TYR A 280 -5.25 -3.22 11.90
N ASN A 281 -4.37 -2.23 11.80
CA ASN A 281 -3.29 -1.93 12.74
C ASN A 281 -3.31 -0.47 13.19
N GLN A 282 -3.87 -0.24 14.38
CA GLN A 282 -3.98 1.10 14.99
C GLN A 282 -2.74 1.51 15.80
N THR A 283 -1.67 0.70 15.82
CA THR A 283 -0.44 1.00 16.59
C THR A 283 0.55 1.87 15.81
N SER A 284 0.33 2.09 14.51
CA SER A 284 1.20 2.94 13.70
C SER A 284 0.93 4.41 13.98
N VAL A 285 1.90 5.10 14.58
CA VAL A 285 1.84 6.54 14.88
C VAL A 285 1.90 7.39 13.61
N ASP A 286 2.50 6.84 12.55
CA ASP A 286 2.66 7.49 11.25
C ASP A 286 2.38 6.51 10.10
N PRO A 287 1.14 6.47 9.60
CA PRO A 287 0.76 5.58 8.50
C PRO A 287 1.41 5.98 7.17
N ASP A 288 1.84 7.24 7.01
CA ASP A 288 2.36 7.76 5.74
C ASP A 288 3.77 7.20 5.48
N SER A 289 4.68 7.32 6.46
CA SER A 289 6.03 6.74 6.35
C SER A 289 6.06 5.22 6.25
N SER A 290 4.99 4.55 6.68
CA SER A 290 4.84 3.09 6.57
C SER A 290 4.28 2.68 5.22
N LEU A 291 3.46 3.53 4.57
CA LEU A 291 2.79 3.23 3.30
C LEU A 291 3.79 2.88 2.20
N PHE A 292 4.85 3.67 2.05
CA PHE A 292 5.88 3.42 1.02
C PHE A 292 6.58 2.06 1.18
N ARG A 293 6.78 1.61 2.43
CA ARG A 293 7.40 0.30 2.68
C ARG A 293 6.42 -0.83 2.42
N SER A 294 5.17 -0.68 2.84
CA SER A 294 4.12 -1.68 2.67
C SER A 294 3.56 -1.76 1.25
N SER A 295 3.75 -0.73 0.43
CA SER A 295 3.34 -0.72 -0.97
C SER A 295 4.27 -1.56 -1.86
N ARG A 296 5.54 -1.75 -1.48
CA ARG A 296 6.52 -2.51 -2.27
C ARG A 296 6.11 -3.97 -2.45
N GLY A 297 6.10 -4.42 -3.70
CA GLY A 297 5.77 -5.80 -4.08
C GLY A 297 4.28 -6.09 -4.25
N CYS A 298 3.38 -5.21 -3.77
CA CYS A 298 1.93 -5.36 -3.95
C CYS A 298 1.30 -4.22 -4.75
N LEU A 299 1.71 -2.98 -4.50
CA LEU A 299 1.20 -1.77 -5.16
C LEU A 299 2.27 -1.06 -5.99
N SER A 300 3.54 -1.21 -5.62
CA SER A 300 4.69 -0.68 -6.36
C SER A 300 5.59 -1.83 -6.78
N LEU A 301 5.95 -1.83 -8.07
CA LEU A 301 7.02 -2.68 -8.59
C LEU A 301 8.40 -2.06 -8.27
N PRO A 302 9.48 -2.85 -8.33
CA PRO A 302 10.84 -2.33 -8.21
C PRO A 302 11.15 -1.31 -9.32
N ASP A 303 11.99 -0.33 -8.99
CA ASP A 303 12.58 0.59 -9.97
C ASP A 303 13.57 -0.17 -10.87
N ILE A 304 13.45 0.01 -12.19
CA ILE A 304 14.26 -0.68 -13.19
C ILE A 304 15.76 -0.35 -13.09
N GLY A 305 16.10 0.83 -12.57
CA GLY A 305 17.45 1.26 -12.25
C GLY A 305 18.14 0.40 -11.20
N CYS A 306 17.39 -0.36 -10.39
CA CYS A 306 17.96 -1.27 -9.37
C CYS A 306 18.83 -2.39 -9.97
N PHE A 307 18.66 -2.70 -11.26
CA PHE A 307 19.43 -3.72 -11.97
C PHE A 307 20.75 -3.22 -12.56
N TYR A 308 21.02 -1.93 -12.42
CA TYR A 308 22.19 -1.25 -12.96
C TYR A 308 22.99 -0.60 -11.84
N SER A 309 24.28 -0.90 -11.78
CA SER A 309 25.14 -0.27 -10.78
C SER A 309 25.28 1.23 -11.07
N LYS A 310 25.03 2.07 -10.05
CA LYS A 310 25.25 3.52 -10.17
C LYS A 310 26.75 3.78 -10.35
N VAL A 311 27.11 4.69 -11.25
CA VAL A 311 28.51 5.04 -11.59
C VAL A 311 29.24 5.67 -10.39
N GLN A 312 28.51 6.21 -9.42
CA GLN A 312 29.08 6.56 -8.11
C GLN A 312 29.34 5.29 -7.30
N LYS A 313 30.62 5.03 -7.02
CA LYS A 313 31.13 3.90 -6.23
C LYS A 313 30.14 3.53 -5.11
N PRO A 314 29.54 2.32 -5.12
CA PRO A 314 28.99 1.81 -3.90
C PRO A 314 30.16 1.64 -2.94
N SER A 315 30.17 2.42 -1.85
CA SER A 315 30.82 1.97 -0.64
C SER A 315 30.38 0.53 -0.42
N ARG A 316 31.31 -0.36 -0.03
CA ARG A 316 31.04 -1.80 0.15
C ARG A 316 30.06 -2.03 1.31
N HIS A 317 28.82 -1.61 1.17
CA HIS A 317 27.71 -1.97 2.03
C HIS A 317 27.02 -3.14 1.35
N ARG A 318 27.43 -4.34 1.75
CA ARG A 318 26.70 -5.56 1.45
C ARG A 318 25.27 -5.33 1.96
N VAL A 319 24.30 -5.33 1.06
CA VAL A 319 22.87 -5.17 1.37
C VAL A 319 22.40 -6.24 2.38
N TYR A 320 23.09 -7.40 2.39
CA TYR A 320 22.90 -8.45 3.39
C TYR A 320 24.18 -8.66 4.21
N GLY A 321 24.03 -8.72 5.53
CA GLY A 321 25.11 -9.11 6.41
C GLY A 321 25.62 -10.53 6.09
N PRO A 322 26.88 -10.88 6.41
CA PRO A 322 27.45 -12.20 6.15
C PRO A 322 26.59 -13.36 6.71
N LYS A 323 25.88 -13.11 7.82
CA LYS A 323 24.96 -14.08 8.42
C LYS A 323 23.72 -14.35 7.56
N THR A 324 23.12 -13.31 7.00
CA THR A 324 21.92 -13.41 6.16
C THR A 324 22.22 -14.13 4.85
N VAL A 325 23.38 -13.86 4.24
CA VAL A 325 23.86 -14.57 3.03
C VAL A 325 24.10 -16.04 3.34
N LYS A 326 24.75 -16.35 4.47
CA LYS A 326 24.98 -17.74 4.89
C LYS A 326 23.66 -18.47 5.15
N PHE A 327 22.67 -17.78 5.72
CA PHE A 327 21.34 -18.35 5.93
C PHE A 327 20.64 -18.64 4.60
N MET A 328 20.67 -17.72 3.64
CA MET A 328 20.07 -17.94 2.32
C MET A 328 20.71 -19.11 1.55
N LEU A 329 22.04 -19.26 1.65
CA LEU A 329 22.77 -20.36 1.01
C LEU A 329 22.60 -21.72 1.70
N LEU A 330 22.10 -21.76 2.93
CA LEU A 330 21.79 -23.02 3.64
C LEU A 330 20.44 -23.62 3.22
N TRP A 331 19.62 -22.86 2.48
CA TRP A 331 18.31 -23.28 1.98
C TRP A 331 18.27 -23.45 0.45
N MET A 332 19.43 -23.41 -0.22
CA MET A 332 19.63 -23.92 -1.59
C MET A 332 20.32 -25.28 -1.54
#